data_AF-A0A6C0AKD4-F1
#
_entry.id   AF-A0A6C0AKD4-F1
#
_cell.length_a   1.000
_cell.length_b   1.000
_cell.length_c   1.000
_cell.angle_alpha   90.00
_cell.angle_beta   90.00
_cell.angle_gamma   90.00
#
_symmetry.space_group_name_H-M   'P 1'
#
loop_
_entity.id
_entity.type
_entity.pdbx_description
1 polymer ?
#
loop_
_entity_poly.entity_id
_entity_poly.type
_entity_poly.pdbx_seq_one_letter_code
_entity_poly.pdbx_strand_id
1 'polypeptide(L)' 'MIKILMGIAFLIGIYFYMQKYQQQQSQPVQYGNRVEPMKNNQRQSFIPSDKFAGAKNGYVFKMDSHGLGYYLDK' A
#
# COMPACT_ATOMS: atom_id res chain seq x y z
N MET A 1 26.06 -10.03 -28.55
CA MET A 1 25.86 -8.85 -27.66
C MET A 1 24.43 -8.30 -27.72
N ILE A 2 23.84 -8.03 -28.88
CA ILE A 2 22.51 -7.39 -28.99
C ILE A 2 21.37 -8.15 -28.27
N LYS A 3 21.41 -9.50 -28.26
CA LYS A 3 20.41 -10.34 -27.60
C LYS A 3 20.42 -10.21 -26.06
N ILE A 4 21.60 -10.02 -25.48
CA ILE A 4 21.79 -9.84 -24.04
C ILE A 4 21.24 -8.46 -23.63
N LEU A 5 21.48 -7.43 -24.46
CA LEU A 5 20.96 -6.09 -24.26
C LEU A 5 19.42 -6.05 -24.26
N MET A 6 18.78 -6.78 -25.19
CA MET A 6 17.32 -6.89 -25.26
C MET A 6 16.72 -7.57 -24.03
N GLY A 7 17.38 -8.61 -23.49
CA GLY A 7 16.96 -9.26 -22.26
C GLY A 7 17.00 -8.34 -21.04
N ILE A 8 18.06 -7.54 -20.90
CA ILE A 8 18.21 -6.57 -19.80
C ILE A 8 17.13 -5.48 -19.90
N ALA A 9 16.88 -4.94 -21.09
CA ALA A 9 15.83 -3.93 -21.29
C ALA A 9 14.43 -4.45 -20.92
N PHE A 10 14.13 -5.72 -21.24
CA PHE A 10 12.87 -6.37 -20.88
C PHE A 10 12.71 -6.53 -19.36
N LEU A 11 13.76 -6.96 -18.66
CA LEU A 11 13.76 -7.09 -17.20
C LEU A 11 13.58 -5.73 -16.50
N ILE A 12 14.22 -4.68 -17.01
CA ILE A 12 14.05 -3.30 -16.51
C ILE A 12 12.60 -2.83 -16.73
N GLY A 13 12.01 -3.14 -17.88
CA GLY A 13 10.61 -2.84 -18.16
C GLY A 13 9.64 -3.52 -17.19
N ILE A 14 9.83 -4.82 -16.92
CA ILE A 14 9.04 -5.57 -15.93
C ILE A 14 9.22 -5.00 -14.53
N TYR A 15 10.45 -4.65 -14.16
CA TYR A 15 10.75 -4.04 -12.86
C TYR A 15 10.01 -2.70 -12.69
N PHE A 16 10.09 -1.79 -13.67
CA PHE A 16 9.36 -0.52 -13.62
C PHE A 16 7.84 -0.71 -13.68
N TYR A 17 7.37 -1.69 -14.44
CA TYR A 17 5.95 -2.08 -14.48
C TYR A 17 5.48 -2.47 -13.08
N MET A 18 6.15 -3.42 -12.42
CA MET A 18 5.82 -3.86 -11.04
C MET A 18 5.93 -2.73 -10.02
N GLN A 19 6.94 -1.85 -10.14
CA GLN A 19 7.10 -0.70 -9.26
C GLN A 19 5.91 0.27 -9.34
N LYS A 20 5.34 0.48 -10.54
CA LYS A 20 4.14 1.31 -10.73
C LYS A 20 2.88 0.71 -10.11
N TYR A 21 2.73 -0.62 -10.06
CA TYR A 21 1.56 -1.25 -9.41
C TYR A 21 1.52 -0.98 -7.90
N GLN A 22 2.66 -0.84 -7.24
CA GLN A 22 2.70 -0.58 -5.80
C GLN A 22 2.29 0.86 -5.44
N GLN A 23 2.50 1.84 -6.33
CA GLN A 23 2.19 3.24 -6.03
C GLN A 23 0.69 3.58 -6.17
N GLN A 24 -0.10 2.80 -6.92
CA GLN A 24 -1.53 3.09 -7.16
C GLN A 24 -2.45 2.85 -5.95
N GLN A 25 -2.03 2.10 -4.93
CA GLN A 25 -2.83 1.87 -3.71
C GLN A 25 -2.55 2.87 -2.58
N SER A 26 -1.56 3.75 -2.76
CA SER A 26 -1.13 4.74 -1.75
C SER A 26 -1.67 6.13 -2.08
N GLN A 27 -3.00 6.31 -2.09
CA GLN A 27 -3.54 7.67 -2.05
C GLN A 27 -3.38 8.24 -0.63
N PRO A 28 -2.75 9.41 -0.44
CA PRO A 28 -2.71 10.07 0.85
C PRO A 28 -4.11 10.66 1.12
N VAL A 29 -4.90 9.97 1.94
CA VAL A 29 -6.17 10.54 2.43
C VAL A 29 -5.81 11.61 3.47
N GLN A 30 -6.00 12.88 3.11
CA GLN A 30 -5.87 14.00 4.05
C GLN A 30 -6.94 13.87 5.14
N TYR A 31 -6.52 13.66 6.39
CA TYR A 31 -7.41 13.84 7.54
C TYR A 31 -7.16 15.23 8.15
N GLY A 32 -7.71 16.24 7.47
CA GLY A 32 -7.74 17.62 7.94
C GLY A 32 -9.19 18.05 8.14
N ASN A 33 -9.62 18.11 9.41
CA ASN A 33 -10.77 18.84 9.95
C ASN A 33 -11.94 19.13 8.99
N ARG A 34 -12.89 18.20 8.85
CA ARG A 34 -14.34 18.49 8.69
C ARG A 34 -15.18 17.20 8.68
N VAL A 35 -16.29 17.26 9.41
CA VAL A 35 -17.28 16.19 9.60
C VAL A 35 -18.19 16.07 8.38
N GLU A 36 -18.30 14.88 7.78
CA GLU A 36 -19.32 14.51 6.79
C GLU A 36 -19.82 13.08 7.10
N PRO A 37 -21.15 12.86 7.32
CA PRO A 37 -21.70 11.56 7.65
C PRO A 37 -21.96 10.76 6.37
N MET A 38 -20.92 10.19 5.76
CA MET A 38 -21.10 9.25 4.65
C MET A 38 -20.96 7.80 5.14
N LYS A 39 -22.13 7.22 5.39
CA LYS A 39 -22.43 5.80 5.45
C LYS A 39 -21.82 5.06 4.25
N ASN A 40 -20.58 4.62 4.36
CA ASN A 40 -20.01 3.56 3.52
C ASN A 40 -18.92 2.83 4.31
N ASN A 41 -19.22 1.59 4.71
CA ASN A 41 -18.38 0.66 5.47
C ASN A 41 -17.17 0.17 4.65
N GLN A 42 -16.34 1.06 4.12
CA GLN A 42 -15.11 0.69 3.43
C GLN A 42 -13.90 1.06 4.29
N ARG A 43 -13.88 0.55 5.54
CA ARG A 43 -12.62 0.48 6.28
C ARG A 43 -11.71 -0.48 5.53
N GLN A 44 -10.56 0.00 5.06
CA GLN A 44 -9.57 -0.83 4.39
C GLN A 44 -9.13 -1.94 5.36
N SER A 45 -9.05 -3.18 4.86
CA SER A 45 -8.68 -4.32 5.71
C SER A 45 -7.20 -4.33 6.10
N PHE A 46 -6.35 -3.63 5.35
CA PHE A 46 -4.91 -3.53 5.57
C PHE A 46 -4.35 -2.18 5.08
N ILE A 47 -3.47 -1.57 5.87
CA ILE A 47 -2.70 -0.37 5.55
C ILE A 47 -1.21 -0.71 5.71
N PRO A 48 -0.42 -0.83 4.64
CA PRO A 48 0.99 -1.17 4.73
C PRO A 48 1.78 -0.07 5.45
N SER A 49 2.72 -0.47 6.29
CA SER A 49 3.61 0.45 6.99
C SER A 49 4.87 -0.27 7.45
N ASP A 50 6.02 0.34 7.22
CA ASP A 50 7.34 -0.18 7.58
C ASP A 50 7.68 0.03 9.07
N LYS A 51 6.96 0.92 9.77
CA LYS A 51 7.23 1.32 11.15
C LYS A 51 5.93 1.56 11.91
N PHE A 52 5.97 1.35 13.22
CA PHE A 52 4.86 1.73 14.09
C PHE A 52 4.76 3.25 14.20
N ALA A 53 3.68 3.84 13.65
CA ALA A 53 3.37 5.27 13.67
C ALA A 53 2.36 5.65 14.77
N GLY A 54 2.19 4.81 15.79
CA GLY A 54 1.21 4.99 16.86
C GLY A 54 -0.07 4.18 16.68
N ALA A 55 -0.90 4.18 17.71
CA ALA A 55 -2.16 3.45 17.72
C ALA A 55 -3.17 4.09 16.76
N LYS A 56 -3.87 3.25 15.98
CA LYS A 56 -4.97 3.65 15.11
C LYS A 56 -6.23 2.95 15.61
N ASN A 57 -7.28 3.71 15.94
CA ASN A 57 -8.51 3.14 16.49
C ASN A 57 -9.12 2.11 15.52
N GLY A 58 -9.33 0.90 16.01
CA GLY A 58 -9.85 -0.22 15.24
C GLY A 58 -8.82 -0.89 14.32
N TYR A 59 -7.52 -0.67 14.52
CA TYR A 59 -6.45 -1.35 13.78
C TYR A 59 -5.35 -1.87 14.71
N VAL A 60 -4.77 -3.03 14.34
CA VAL A 60 -3.61 -3.65 15.00
C VAL A 60 -2.40 -3.60 14.08
N PHE A 61 -1.28 -3.10 14.58
CA PHE A 61 -0.01 -3.13 13.85
C PHE A 61 0.65 -4.50 14.00
N LYS A 62 0.79 -5.25 12.90
CA LYS A 62 1.38 -6.59 12.87
C LYS A 62 1.96 -6.96 11.50
N MET A 63 2.74 -8.03 11.47
CA MET A 63 3.13 -8.73 10.25
C MET A 63 2.10 -9.85 10.00
N ASP A 64 1.47 -9.87 8.83
CA ASP A 64 0.48 -10.89 8.44
C ASP A 64 0.54 -11.14 6.91
N SER A 65 -0.47 -11.82 6.34
CA SER A 65 -0.50 -12.27 4.94
C SER A 65 -0.27 -11.19 3.88
N HIS A 66 -0.56 -9.92 4.19
CA HIS A 66 -0.38 -8.78 3.27
C HIS A 66 0.91 -7.98 3.55
N GLY A 67 1.73 -8.42 4.51
CA GLY A 67 2.97 -7.77 4.92
C GLY A 67 2.85 -7.01 6.25
N LEU A 68 3.84 -6.16 6.53
CA LEU A 68 3.90 -5.35 7.75
C LEU A 68 3.00 -4.13 7.63
N GLY A 69 2.15 -3.91 8.62
CA GLY A 69 1.29 -2.74 8.66
C GLY A 69 0.13 -2.86 9.63
N TYR A 70 -0.87 -1.99 9.44
CA TYR A 70 -2.07 -1.93 10.26
C TYR A 70 -3.20 -2.75 9.63
N TYR A 71 -3.67 -3.75 10.37
CA TYR A 71 -4.80 -4.59 10.00
C TYR A 71 -6.05 -4.16 10.74
N LEU A 72 -7.20 -4.18 10.08
CA LEU A 72 -8.47 -3.88 10.73
C LEU A 72 -8.74 -4.90 11.84
N ASP A 73 -8.92 -4.40 13.06
CA ASP A 73 -9.31 -5.21 14.22
C ASP A 73 -10.81 -5.47 14.11
N LYS A 74 -11.18 -6.73 13.84
CA LYS A 74 -12.57 -7.17 13.67
C LYS A 74 -12.99 -8.03 14.84
#